data_AF-A0A915AA18-F1
#
_entry.id   AF-A0A915AA18-F1
#
_cell.length_a   1.000
_cell.length_b   1.000
_cell.length_c   1.000
_cell.angle_alpha   90.00
_cell.angle_beta   90.00
_cell.angle_gamma   90.00
#
_symmetry.space_group_name_H-M   'P 1'
#
loop_
_entity.id
_entity.type
_entity.pdbx_description
1 polymer ?
#
loop_
_entity_poly.entity_id
_entity_poly.type
_entity_poly.pdbx_seq_one_letter_code
_entity_poly.pdbx_strand_id
1 'polypeptide(L)'
;MDESKDKTEVMSYTAEDLTPSGGFTTKLKRRNKTKWNLERTFPRKRAVQRRIAKDRFPDHAPVFEASIQKHDTGASEINPRNVRTEFHRAKLEMKKRKFLERSHQTARAEILNSEDAGYLVTDDGELSYTVRQKDICASVDVASATKHFDLDLERFGPYRIDYTFNGRHLLIGGKRGHVAAFDWLTKSLHNEANVMEGIRDVQWLHVETMYAVAQKRWTYIYDKMGVELHCLKMLHDIKRMEFLPRHFLLVAGSNTSFLSYVDISIGKLVQSFATRQGPLDVMTQNPSNAIIHTGHGNGTVQLWSPNVREPLVKMLAHKSSVRGIAVEGNYMATTGLDRRLRIWDVRNYKQLFVYVLPFGLSEVAFSQRYTIACAVGNSVQIFADAHLGSAREPYLVHNCRGIVSDLRFCPFEDVLGVGHQGGFTSLLVPGCGEANFNALLANPYESKSQRKEREVKQLLDKIQPELITLDTSEIAQVNTNLMEQENERLKSVLFMRPRDVKFTPKHKKKGRSGALKKEQRKQGVQAEMRFAVNEERKRAESELFGSNKPKTDDKPKSVLDRFKSKDP
;
A
#
# COMPACT_ATOMS: atom_id res chain seq x y z
N MET A 1 -61.14 -36.71 13.50
CA MET A 1 -60.00 -37.53 13.95
C MET A 1 -58.76 -36.67 13.82
N ASP A 2 -58.37 -36.16 14.99
CA ASP A 2 -57.05 -35.79 15.47
C ASP A 2 -56.17 -34.80 14.69
N GLU A 3 -56.14 -33.59 15.28
CA GLU A 3 -55.02 -32.67 15.31
C GLU A 3 -53.74 -33.35 15.83
N SER A 4 -52.63 -33.23 15.10
CA SER A 4 -51.28 -33.42 15.64
C SER A 4 -50.52 -32.10 15.60
N LYS A 5 -50.29 -31.54 16.79
CA LYS A 5 -49.32 -30.49 17.07
C LYS A 5 -47.93 -31.11 17.08
N ASP A 6 -47.00 -30.58 16.30
CA ASP A 6 -45.58 -30.67 16.62
C ASP A 6 -44.91 -29.31 16.40
N LYS A 7 -44.53 -28.70 17.52
CA LYS A 7 -43.69 -27.51 17.61
C LYS A 7 -42.24 -27.97 17.51
N THR A 8 -41.51 -27.53 16.50
CA THR A 8 -40.05 -27.63 16.46
C THR A 8 -39.45 -26.44 17.19
N GLU A 9 -39.08 -26.65 18.45
CA GLU A 9 -38.23 -25.74 19.23
C GLU A 9 -36.78 -25.85 18.76
N VAL A 10 -36.20 -24.72 18.34
CA VAL A 10 -34.79 -24.58 18.01
C VAL A 10 -34.02 -24.33 19.31
N MET A 11 -33.33 -25.36 19.82
CA MET A 11 -32.43 -25.28 20.97
C MET A 11 -31.11 -24.60 20.57
N SER A 12 -30.89 -23.37 21.05
CA SER A 12 -29.60 -22.68 20.96
C SER A 12 -28.71 -23.07 22.15
N TYR A 13 -27.62 -23.79 21.90
CA TYR A 13 -26.63 -24.11 22.93
C TYR A 13 -25.64 -22.95 23.10
N THR A 14 -25.56 -22.39 24.31
CA THR A 14 -24.48 -21.49 24.75
C THR A 14 -23.42 -22.26 25.53
N ALA A 15 -22.15 -21.89 25.37
CA ALA A 15 -20.97 -22.63 25.84
C ALA A 15 -20.72 -22.63 27.38
N GLU A 16 -21.76 -22.46 28.20
CA GLU A 16 -21.63 -22.39 29.67
C GLU A 16 -22.26 -23.60 30.41
N ASP A 17 -22.89 -24.55 29.71
CA ASP A 17 -23.58 -25.70 30.33
C ASP A 17 -22.70 -26.94 30.63
N LEU A 18 -21.37 -26.81 30.67
CA LEU A 18 -20.46 -27.95 30.90
C LEU A 18 -19.56 -27.80 32.13
N THR A 19 -20.13 -27.38 33.26
CA THR A 19 -19.49 -27.61 34.57
C THR A 19 -20.50 -28.07 35.61
N PRO A 20 -20.44 -29.34 36.09
CA PRO A 20 -21.25 -29.75 37.23
C PRO A 20 -20.63 -29.20 38.52
N SER A 21 -21.31 -28.23 39.12
CA SER A 21 -21.11 -27.80 40.50
C SER A 21 -21.79 -28.79 41.45
N GLY A 22 -21.02 -29.63 42.14
CA GLY A 22 -21.54 -30.52 43.17
C GLY A 22 -20.46 -31.34 43.83
N GLY A 23 -20.01 -30.93 45.02
CA GLY A 23 -18.99 -31.63 45.79
C GLY A 23 -19.51 -32.93 46.41
N PHE A 24 -18.67 -33.97 46.37
CA PHE A 24 -18.74 -35.09 47.31
C PHE A 24 -17.36 -35.29 47.94
N THR A 25 -17.30 -35.00 49.23
CA THR A 25 -16.18 -35.29 50.12
C THR A 25 -16.16 -36.78 50.46
N THR A 26 -15.26 -37.55 49.88
CA THR A 26 -14.88 -38.86 50.41
C THR A 26 -13.37 -39.07 50.27
N LYS A 27 -12.70 -39.16 51.43
CA LYS A 27 -11.29 -39.56 51.55
C LYS A 27 -11.14 -40.98 50.99
N LEU A 28 -10.49 -41.13 49.84
CA LEU A 28 -9.98 -42.42 49.37
C LEU A 28 -8.46 -42.34 49.14
N LYS A 29 -7.75 -43.19 49.90
CA LYS A 29 -6.29 -43.32 49.92
C LYS A 29 -5.75 -43.56 48.50
N ARG A 30 -4.75 -42.76 48.11
CA ARG A 30 -3.94 -42.97 46.89
C ARG A 30 -3.34 -44.38 46.91
N ARG A 31 -3.81 -45.23 46.00
CA ARG A 31 -3.22 -46.53 45.70
C ARG A 31 -2.39 -46.37 44.44
N ASN A 32 -1.07 -46.52 44.57
CA ASN A 32 -0.12 -46.43 43.45
C ASN A 32 -0.51 -47.40 42.34
N LYS A 33 -0.85 -46.87 41.16
CA LYS A 33 -0.88 -47.63 39.91
C LYS A 33 0.29 -47.18 39.04
N THR A 34 1.21 -48.11 38.86
CA THR A 34 2.39 -48.08 37.98
C THR A 34 1.99 -47.73 36.55
N LYS A 35 2.58 -46.66 36.00
CA LYS A 35 2.50 -46.36 34.56
C LYS A 35 3.51 -47.23 33.83
N TRP A 36 3.03 -48.05 32.91
CA TRP A 36 3.86 -48.75 31.94
C TRP A 36 4.43 -47.73 30.94
N ASN A 37 5.73 -47.46 31.03
CA ASN A 37 6.47 -46.70 30.01
C ASN A 37 6.87 -47.68 28.90
N LEU A 38 6.22 -47.60 27.74
CA LEU A 38 6.68 -48.27 26.53
C LEU A 38 7.71 -47.35 25.86
N GLU A 39 8.99 -47.53 26.18
CA GLU A 39 10.09 -46.84 25.50
C GLU A 39 10.19 -47.34 24.05
N ARG A 40 9.77 -46.51 23.09
CA ARG A 40 10.13 -46.71 21.69
C ARG A 40 11.60 -46.31 21.50
N THR A 41 12.50 -47.28 21.62
CA THR A 41 13.93 -47.11 21.36
C THR A 41 14.19 -46.99 19.86
N PHE A 42 14.14 -45.77 19.32
CA PHE A 42 14.86 -45.50 18.07
C PHE A 42 16.36 -45.39 18.40
N PRO A 43 17.26 -46.09 17.69
CA PRO A 43 18.70 -45.94 17.91
C PRO A 43 19.10 -44.52 17.51
N ARG A 44 19.29 -43.64 18.51
CA ARG A 44 19.92 -42.34 18.33
C ARG A 44 21.32 -42.58 17.77
N LYS A 45 21.56 -42.18 16.52
CA LYS A 45 22.92 -42.07 15.97
C LYS A 45 23.76 -41.35 17.02
N ARG A 46 24.87 -41.97 17.46
CA ARG A 46 25.83 -41.37 18.40
C ARG A 46 26.20 -39.99 17.87
N ALA A 47 25.66 -38.94 18.50
CA ALA A 47 26.06 -37.58 18.22
C ALA A 47 27.54 -37.49 18.60
N VAL A 48 28.40 -37.35 17.59
CA VAL A 48 29.79 -36.96 17.81
C VAL A 48 29.71 -35.63 18.55
N GLN A 49 29.95 -35.65 19.87
CA GLN A 49 30.13 -34.46 20.69
C GLN A 49 31.39 -33.77 20.19
N ARG A 50 31.25 -32.98 19.11
CA ARG A 50 32.23 -31.97 18.76
C ARG A 50 32.35 -31.10 20.01
N ARG A 51 33.53 -31.11 20.64
CA ARG A 51 33.87 -30.15 21.70
C ARG A 51 33.74 -28.77 21.04
N ILE A 52 32.60 -28.11 21.25
CA ILE A 52 32.40 -26.72 20.84
C ILE A 52 33.44 -25.95 21.62
N ALA A 53 34.45 -25.43 20.93
CA ALA A 53 35.46 -24.57 21.54
C ALA A 53 34.70 -23.46 22.28
N LYS A 54 35.10 -23.15 23.53
CA LYS A 54 34.51 -22.03 24.27
C LYS A 54 34.63 -20.80 23.38
N ASP A 55 33.48 -20.17 23.11
CA ASP A 55 33.43 -19.00 22.25
C ASP A 55 34.40 -17.94 22.78
N ARG A 56 35.31 -17.48 21.93
CA ARG A 56 36.40 -16.58 22.35
C ARG A 56 35.83 -15.22 22.79
N PHE A 57 34.61 -14.92 22.37
CA PHE A 57 33.85 -13.74 22.74
C PHE A 57 32.45 -14.17 23.20
N PRO A 58 32.24 -14.40 24.51
CA PRO A 58 30.94 -14.78 25.04
C PRO A 58 29.93 -13.63 24.96
N ASP A 59 30.45 -12.39 24.92
CA ASP A 59 29.64 -11.19 24.89
C ASP A 59 29.11 -10.90 23.48
N HIS A 60 27.89 -10.38 23.46
CA HIS A 60 27.24 -9.99 22.23
C HIS A 60 27.80 -8.65 21.75
N ALA A 61 28.03 -8.53 20.44
CA ALA A 61 28.43 -7.27 19.83
C ALA A 61 27.43 -6.17 20.20
N PRO A 62 27.92 -4.96 20.55
CA PRO A 62 27.05 -3.84 20.88
C PRO A 62 26.20 -3.45 19.67
N VAL A 63 24.97 -3.03 19.93
CA VAL A 63 24.00 -2.64 18.90
C VAL A 63 23.74 -1.14 19.01
N PHE A 64 23.70 -0.46 17.88
CA PHE A 64 23.39 0.97 17.84
C PHE A 64 21.90 1.24 18.11
N GLU A 65 21.61 2.29 18.88
CA GLU A 65 20.25 2.65 19.27
C GLU A 65 19.39 3.06 18.04
N ALA A 66 19.99 3.71 17.04
CA ALA A 66 19.29 4.07 15.80
C ALA A 66 18.79 2.83 15.03
N SER A 67 19.58 1.76 14.96
CA SER A 67 19.17 0.49 14.36
C SER A 67 18.03 -0.18 15.14
N ILE A 68 18.03 -0.07 16.47
CA ILE A 68 16.93 -0.59 17.30
C ILE A 68 15.62 0.15 16.99
N GLN A 69 15.66 1.47 16.87
CA GLN A 69 14.49 2.29 16.53
C GLN A 69 13.96 1.96 15.14
N LYS A 70 14.84 1.74 14.16
CA LYS A 70 14.48 1.34 12.78
C LYS A 70 13.71 0.01 12.74
N HIS A 71 14.10 -0.95 13.59
CA HIS A 71 13.47 -2.27 13.69
C HIS A 71 12.45 -2.39 14.82
N ASP A 72 12.02 -1.27 15.43
CA ASP A 72 10.97 -1.31 16.44
C ASP A 72 9.63 -1.62 15.76
N THR A 73 9.00 -2.70 16.22
CA THR A 73 7.72 -3.20 15.69
C THR A 73 6.58 -2.90 16.67
N GLY A 74 6.70 -1.80 17.42
CA GLY A 74 5.68 -1.34 18.37
C GLY A 74 5.81 -1.98 19.76
N ALA A 75 7.03 -2.35 20.18
CA ALA A 75 7.24 -2.89 21.53
C ALA A 75 6.87 -1.86 22.62
N SER A 76 7.04 -0.58 22.31
CA SER A 76 6.70 0.58 23.13
C SER A 76 5.19 0.74 23.36
N GLU A 77 4.35 0.31 22.41
CA GLU A 77 2.88 0.40 22.51
C GLU A 77 2.29 -0.58 23.53
N ILE A 78 3.02 -1.65 23.86
CA ILE A 78 2.56 -2.68 24.81
C ILE A 78 2.78 -2.20 26.25
N ASN A 79 1.66 -1.85 26.91
CA ASN A 79 1.62 -1.44 28.31
C ASN A 79 0.98 -2.51 29.22
N PRO A 80 1.79 -3.40 29.84
CA PRO A 80 1.26 -4.47 30.69
C PRO A 80 0.63 -3.96 32.00
N ARG A 81 0.94 -2.71 32.42
CA ARG A 81 0.42 -2.12 33.66
C ARG A 81 -1.07 -1.80 33.62
N ASN A 82 -1.65 -1.58 32.43
CA ASN A 82 -3.06 -1.20 32.28
C ASN A 82 -4.02 -2.39 32.39
N VAL A 83 -3.50 -3.61 32.52
CA VAL A 83 -4.26 -4.85 32.48
C VAL A 83 -4.61 -5.28 33.90
N ARG A 84 -5.91 -5.46 34.16
CA ARG A 84 -6.41 -5.82 35.49
C ARG A 84 -6.09 -7.25 35.92
N THR A 85 -6.05 -8.18 34.98
CA THR A 85 -5.84 -9.60 35.28
C THR A 85 -4.36 -9.98 35.23
N GLU A 86 -3.88 -10.68 36.25
CA GLU A 86 -2.47 -11.07 36.40
C GLU A 86 -1.99 -11.95 35.23
N PHE A 87 -2.81 -12.91 34.80
CA PHE A 87 -2.51 -13.78 33.67
C PHE A 87 -2.25 -13.00 32.36
N HIS A 88 -3.13 -12.06 32.01
CA HIS A 88 -2.98 -11.28 30.78
C HIS A 88 -1.82 -10.29 30.88
N ARG A 89 -1.57 -9.75 32.09
CA ARG A 89 -0.40 -8.92 32.36
C ARG A 89 0.89 -9.69 32.12
N ALA A 90 1.05 -10.89 32.69
CA ALA A 90 2.21 -11.74 32.47
C ALA A 90 2.37 -12.14 30.99
N LYS A 91 1.26 -12.45 30.29
CA LYS A 91 1.27 -12.76 28.85
C LYS A 91 1.75 -11.57 28.01
N LEU A 92 1.31 -10.36 28.32
CA LEU A 92 1.73 -9.14 27.61
C LEU A 92 3.18 -8.76 27.92
N GLU A 93 3.66 -8.98 29.15
CA GLU A 93 5.06 -8.79 29.51
C GLU A 93 5.98 -9.75 28.76
N MET A 94 5.60 -11.03 28.69
CA MET A 94 6.29 -12.02 27.86
C MET A 94 6.29 -11.65 26.38
N LYS A 95 5.16 -11.13 25.87
CA LYS A 95 5.06 -10.62 24.49
C LYS A 95 6.04 -9.45 24.30
N LYS A 96 5.98 -8.43 25.15
CA LYS A 96 6.86 -7.25 25.09
C LYS A 96 8.34 -7.64 25.08
N ARG A 97 8.75 -8.57 25.95
CA ARG A 97 10.14 -9.07 25.99
C ARG A 97 10.55 -9.71 24.67
N LYS A 98 9.70 -10.55 24.07
CA LYS A 98 9.98 -11.18 22.77
C LYS A 98 10.11 -10.15 21.64
N PHE A 99 9.31 -9.09 21.67
CA PHE A 99 9.40 -8.01 20.69
C PHE A 99 10.73 -7.26 20.82
N LEU A 100 11.13 -6.87 22.03
CA LEU A 100 12.42 -6.21 22.27
C LEU A 100 13.61 -7.09 21.87
N GLU A 101 13.58 -8.36 22.25
CA GLU A 101 14.63 -9.32 21.89
C GLU A 101 14.73 -9.50 20.37
N ARG A 102 13.58 -9.60 19.68
CA ARG A 102 13.55 -9.64 18.21
C ARG A 102 14.16 -8.39 17.60
N SER A 103 13.73 -7.19 18.01
CA SER A 103 14.26 -5.93 17.47
C SER A 103 15.78 -5.82 17.71
N HIS A 104 16.27 -6.22 18.87
CA HIS A 104 17.70 -6.23 19.18
C HIS A 104 18.48 -7.25 18.35
N GLN A 105 17.93 -8.46 18.14
CA GLN A 105 18.55 -9.49 17.29
C GLN A 105 18.58 -9.07 15.82
N THR A 106 17.50 -8.46 15.32
CA THR A 106 17.45 -7.95 13.94
C THR A 106 18.41 -6.80 13.72
N ALA A 107 18.45 -5.82 14.64
CA ALA A 107 19.41 -4.72 14.58
C ALA A 107 20.86 -5.22 14.65
N ARG A 108 21.13 -6.27 15.44
CA ARG A 108 22.44 -6.91 15.48
C ARG A 108 22.80 -7.63 14.17
N ALA A 109 21.81 -8.22 13.49
CA ALA A 109 22.04 -8.90 12.22
C ALA A 109 22.46 -7.94 11.09
N GLU A 110 22.21 -6.62 11.21
CA GLU A 110 22.70 -5.63 10.25
C GLU A 110 24.24 -5.60 10.16
N ILE A 111 24.97 -6.08 11.18
CA ILE A 111 26.45 -6.21 11.15
C ILE A 111 26.89 -7.20 10.05
N LEU A 112 26.01 -8.11 9.62
CA LEU A 112 26.30 -9.09 8.56
C LEU A 112 26.11 -8.51 7.15
N ASN A 113 25.69 -7.26 7.02
CA ASN A 113 25.63 -6.59 5.72
C ASN A 113 27.05 -6.51 5.14
N SER A 114 27.17 -6.87 3.86
CA SER A 114 28.48 -6.98 3.20
C SER A 114 28.93 -5.68 2.56
N GLU A 115 27.98 -4.90 2.05
CA GLU A 115 28.27 -3.70 1.27
C GLU A 115 27.95 -2.43 2.03
N ASP A 116 28.79 -1.42 1.83
CA ASP A 116 28.55 -0.05 2.30
C ASP A 116 27.86 0.77 1.22
N ALA A 117 27.11 1.78 1.65
CA ALA A 117 26.38 2.62 0.73
C ALA A 117 27.30 3.71 0.14
N GLY A 118 27.19 3.96 -1.16
CA GLY A 118 27.98 4.97 -1.85
C GLY A 118 27.72 6.39 -1.33
N TYR A 119 28.68 7.28 -1.56
CA TYR A 119 28.58 8.71 -1.30
C TYR A 119 29.60 9.47 -2.16
N LEU A 120 29.33 10.73 -2.44
CA LEU A 120 30.27 11.68 -3.01
C LEU A 120 30.44 12.81 -1.99
N VAL A 121 31.69 13.01 -1.56
CA VAL A 121 32.09 14.13 -0.72
C VAL A 121 33.20 14.84 -1.47
N THR A 122 33.05 16.15 -1.62
CA THR A 122 34.06 17.03 -2.20
C THR A 122 34.96 17.60 -1.11
N ASP A 123 36.16 18.01 -1.50
CA ASP A 123 37.08 18.70 -0.59
C ASP A 123 36.54 20.08 -0.18
N ASP A 124 37.06 20.61 0.93
CA ASP A 124 36.63 21.89 1.49
C ASP A 124 36.80 23.03 0.45
N GLY A 125 35.66 23.54 -0.05
CA GLY A 125 35.60 24.66 -1.00
C GLY A 125 35.13 24.26 -2.41
N GLU A 126 35.11 22.97 -2.74
CA GLU A 126 34.51 22.47 -3.97
C GLU A 126 33.05 22.08 -3.76
N LEU A 127 32.17 22.55 -4.65
CA LEU A 127 30.73 22.27 -4.56
C LEU A 127 30.41 20.98 -5.31
N SER A 128 29.61 20.11 -4.70
CA SER A 128 29.29 18.79 -5.25
C SER A 128 28.69 18.84 -6.66
N TYR A 129 27.87 19.86 -6.95
CA TYR A 129 27.23 19.99 -8.27
C TYR A 129 28.16 20.42 -9.41
N THR A 130 29.41 20.84 -9.14
CA THR A 130 30.37 21.17 -10.21
C THR A 130 31.06 19.93 -10.79
N VAL A 131 30.97 18.79 -10.09
CA VAL A 131 31.57 17.52 -10.50
C VAL A 131 30.88 17.00 -11.77
N ARG A 132 31.67 16.71 -12.81
CA ARG A 132 31.13 16.15 -14.07
C ARG A 132 31.14 14.63 -14.04
N GLN A 133 30.26 14.03 -14.84
CA GLN A 133 30.19 12.57 -14.98
C GLN A 133 31.52 11.95 -15.45
N LYS A 134 32.29 12.65 -16.28
CA LYS A 134 33.64 12.20 -16.69
C LYS A 134 34.59 12.05 -15.51
N ASP A 135 34.50 12.96 -14.54
CA ASP A 135 35.36 12.99 -13.37
C ASP A 135 34.96 11.83 -12.42
N ILE A 136 33.65 11.58 -12.24
CA ILE A 136 33.12 10.44 -11.49
C ILE A 136 33.54 9.10 -12.13
N CYS A 137 33.40 8.97 -13.45
CA CYS A 137 33.80 7.74 -14.14
C CYS A 137 35.31 7.46 -14.05
N ALA A 138 36.14 8.50 -13.91
CA ALA A 138 37.58 8.35 -13.74
C ALA A 138 37.96 7.96 -12.30
N SER A 139 37.17 8.36 -11.30
CA SER A 139 37.43 8.06 -9.89
C SER A 139 36.89 6.69 -9.44
N VAL A 140 35.86 6.18 -10.11
CA VAL A 140 35.19 4.94 -9.74
C VAL A 140 35.85 3.73 -10.44
N ASP A 141 35.65 2.53 -9.90
CA ASP A 141 36.10 1.28 -10.50
C ASP A 141 35.54 1.06 -11.91
N VAL A 142 36.25 0.27 -12.72
CA VAL A 142 35.90 0.03 -14.13
C VAL A 142 34.50 -0.59 -14.27
N ALA A 143 34.10 -1.49 -13.37
CA ALA A 143 32.80 -2.13 -13.48
C ALA A 143 31.67 -1.10 -13.33
N SER A 144 31.73 -0.21 -12.33
CA SER A 144 30.74 0.85 -12.19
C SER A 144 30.89 1.94 -13.25
N ALA A 145 32.10 2.30 -13.68
CA ALA A 145 32.31 3.24 -14.77
C ALA A 145 31.64 2.77 -16.09
N THR A 146 31.65 1.46 -16.38
CA THR A 146 31.01 0.92 -17.60
C THR A 146 29.48 1.00 -17.61
N LYS A 147 28.86 1.24 -16.46
CA LYS A 147 27.42 1.46 -16.28
C LYS A 147 26.98 2.85 -16.75
N HIS A 148 27.90 3.80 -16.78
CA HIS A 148 27.69 5.07 -17.46
C HIS A 148 27.81 4.86 -18.97
N PHE A 149 26.73 5.06 -19.70
CA PHE A 149 26.74 5.06 -21.16
C PHE A 149 25.54 5.84 -21.70
N ASP A 150 25.70 6.33 -22.92
CA ASP A 150 24.69 7.04 -23.66
C ASP A 150 24.31 6.22 -24.91
N LEU A 151 23.01 6.15 -25.19
CA LEU A 151 22.43 5.57 -26.39
C LEU A 151 21.87 6.69 -27.24
N ASP A 152 22.55 7.03 -28.33
CA ASP A 152 22.14 8.07 -29.27
C ASP A 152 21.08 7.50 -30.25
N LEU A 153 19.81 7.83 -30.00
CA LEU A 153 18.62 7.34 -30.74
C LEU A 153 17.74 8.50 -31.24
N GLU A 154 18.27 9.35 -32.10
CA GLU A 154 17.62 10.62 -32.48
C GLU A 154 16.31 10.47 -33.26
N ARG A 155 16.10 9.34 -33.95
CA ARG A 155 14.99 9.19 -34.92
C ARG A 155 13.63 8.98 -34.26
N PHE A 156 13.57 8.34 -33.09
CA PHE A 156 12.32 7.82 -32.52
C PHE A 156 11.87 8.49 -31.22
N GLY A 157 12.61 9.51 -30.75
CA GLY A 157 12.38 10.15 -29.47
C GLY A 157 11.06 10.94 -29.35
N PRO A 158 10.68 11.36 -28.13
CA PRO A 158 11.33 11.12 -26.84
C PRO A 158 11.13 9.70 -26.27
N TYR A 159 12.05 9.27 -25.41
CA TYR A 159 12.08 7.92 -24.82
C TYR A 159 11.53 7.88 -23.38
N ARG A 160 10.68 6.89 -23.12
CA ARG A 160 10.26 6.46 -21.78
C ARG A 160 11.09 5.27 -21.34
N ILE A 161 11.30 5.13 -20.03
CA ILE A 161 12.17 4.12 -19.47
C ILE A 161 11.54 3.44 -18.26
N ASP A 162 11.79 2.14 -18.15
CA ASP A 162 11.42 1.37 -16.98
C ASP A 162 12.47 0.30 -16.67
N TYR A 163 12.81 0.18 -15.40
CA TYR A 163 13.70 -0.87 -14.89
C TYR A 163 12.86 -1.98 -14.30
N THR A 164 13.33 -3.22 -14.45
CA THR A 164 12.75 -4.34 -13.71
C THR A 164 12.96 -4.14 -12.21
N PHE A 165 12.10 -4.77 -11.40
CA PHE A 165 12.18 -4.69 -9.94
C PHE A 165 13.51 -5.20 -9.36
N ASN A 166 14.20 -6.11 -10.05
CA ASN A 166 15.54 -6.58 -9.70
C ASN A 166 16.67 -5.64 -10.18
N GLY A 167 16.36 -4.59 -10.94
CA GLY A 167 17.32 -3.65 -11.52
C GLY A 167 18.16 -4.20 -12.66
N ARG A 168 17.93 -5.42 -13.13
CA ARG A 168 18.80 -6.07 -14.12
C ARG A 168 18.51 -5.70 -15.57
N HIS A 169 17.23 -5.58 -15.93
CA HIS A 169 16.81 -5.33 -17.30
C HIS A 169 16.20 -3.96 -17.43
N LEU A 170 16.47 -3.33 -18.57
CA LEU A 170 15.96 -2.02 -18.92
C LEU A 170 15.04 -2.17 -20.13
N LEU A 171 13.98 -1.38 -20.12
CA LEU A 171 13.03 -1.27 -21.20
C LEU A 171 12.93 0.20 -21.61
N ILE A 172 13.08 0.43 -22.91
CA ILE A 172 13.01 1.75 -23.51
C ILE A 172 11.90 1.79 -24.56
N GLY A 173 11.13 2.87 -24.57
CA GLY A 173 10.05 3.10 -25.52
C GLY A 173 10.10 4.50 -26.13
N GLY A 174 10.40 4.59 -27.42
CA GLY A 174 10.38 5.82 -28.19
C GLY A 174 8.96 6.18 -28.62
N LYS A 175 8.59 7.46 -28.49
CA LYS A 175 7.26 7.96 -28.84
C LYS A 175 6.80 7.63 -30.26
N ARG A 176 7.73 7.41 -31.19
CA ARG A 176 7.44 7.08 -32.61
C ARG A 176 7.31 5.59 -32.92
N GLY A 177 7.37 4.70 -31.92
CA GLY A 177 7.07 3.26 -32.10
C GLY A 177 8.24 2.31 -31.81
N HIS A 178 9.43 2.83 -31.53
CA HIS A 178 10.59 2.02 -31.18
C HIS A 178 10.46 1.47 -29.75
N VAL A 179 10.62 0.15 -29.57
CA VAL A 179 10.67 -0.51 -28.27
C VAL A 179 11.88 -1.41 -28.23
N ALA A 180 12.67 -1.31 -27.16
CA ALA A 180 13.80 -2.19 -26.93
C ALA A 180 13.85 -2.65 -25.47
N ALA A 181 14.03 -3.96 -25.29
CA ALA A 181 14.21 -4.59 -23.98
C ALA A 181 15.58 -5.27 -23.96
N PHE A 182 16.41 -4.95 -22.97
CA PHE A 182 17.78 -5.47 -22.89
C PHE A 182 18.29 -5.57 -21.46
N ASP A 183 19.26 -6.44 -21.24
CA ASP A 183 20.07 -6.44 -20.03
C ASP A 183 21.10 -5.31 -20.19
N TRP A 184 20.95 -4.26 -19.39
CA TRP A 184 21.74 -3.04 -19.55
C TRP A 184 23.14 -3.16 -18.96
N LEU A 185 23.36 -4.10 -18.02
CA LEU A 185 24.67 -4.36 -17.44
C LEU A 185 25.56 -5.14 -18.42
N THR A 186 25.03 -6.22 -19.02
CA THR A 186 25.76 -6.98 -20.05
C THR A 186 25.69 -6.35 -21.43
N LYS A 187 24.78 -5.38 -21.62
CA LYS A 187 24.48 -4.74 -22.90
C LYS A 187 23.95 -5.72 -23.94
N SER A 188 23.35 -6.84 -23.49
CA SER A 188 22.75 -7.85 -24.37
C SER A 188 21.29 -7.52 -24.64
N LEU A 189 20.96 -7.32 -25.92
CA LEU A 189 19.59 -7.09 -26.39
C LEU A 189 18.76 -8.37 -26.28
N HIS A 190 17.57 -8.28 -25.66
CA HIS A 190 16.58 -9.38 -25.71
C HIS A 190 15.70 -9.23 -26.94
N ASN A 191 15.16 -8.04 -27.15
CA ASN A 191 14.30 -7.72 -28.26
C ASN A 191 14.40 -6.24 -28.64
N GLU A 192 14.28 -5.98 -29.93
CA GLU A 192 14.04 -4.67 -30.50
C GLU A 192 12.93 -4.79 -31.54
N ALA A 193 11.86 -4.01 -31.35
CA ALA A 193 10.71 -4.01 -32.22
C ALA A 193 10.30 -2.58 -32.56
N ASN A 194 9.79 -2.38 -33.77
CA ASN A 194 9.15 -1.13 -34.16
C ASN A 194 7.66 -1.39 -34.39
N VAL A 195 6.84 -0.82 -33.52
CA VAL A 195 5.38 -1.00 -33.49
C VAL A 195 4.69 -0.12 -34.54
N MET A 196 5.40 0.83 -35.17
CA MET A 196 4.89 1.77 -36.19
C MET A 196 3.71 2.66 -35.73
N GLU A 197 3.31 2.56 -34.47
CA GLU A 197 2.36 3.43 -33.81
C GLU A 197 3.02 4.30 -32.74
N GLY A 198 2.33 5.36 -32.34
CA GLY A 198 2.82 6.23 -31.26
C GLY A 198 2.74 5.55 -29.90
N ILE A 199 3.88 5.45 -29.22
CA ILE A 199 3.98 4.91 -27.86
C ILE A 199 3.92 6.06 -26.85
N ARG A 200 3.30 5.82 -25.71
CA ARG A 200 3.12 6.83 -24.66
C ARG A 200 3.82 6.47 -23.37
N ASP A 201 3.76 5.20 -23.02
CA ASP A 201 4.39 4.68 -21.82
C ASP A 201 4.73 3.21 -21.98
N VAL A 202 5.69 2.75 -21.18
CA VAL A 202 6.16 1.37 -21.20
C VAL A 202 6.45 0.93 -19.77
N GLN A 203 6.05 -0.29 -19.41
CA GLN A 203 6.17 -0.80 -18.05
C GLN A 203 6.46 -2.31 -18.05
N TRP A 204 7.43 -2.75 -17.26
CA TRP A 204 7.65 -4.15 -16.93
C TRP A 204 6.53 -4.70 -16.05
N LEU A 205 6.25 -5.99 -16.18
CA LEU A 205 5.33 -6.69 -15.30
C LEU A 205 6.11 -7.37 -14.16
N HIS A 206 5.67 -8.53 -13.67
CA HIS A 206 6.34 -9.25 -12.58
C HIS A 206 7.61 -9.99 -13.02
N VAL A 207 7.80 -10.19 -14.33
CA VAL A 207 8.97 -10.88 -14.90
C VAL A 207 9.60 -10.03 -16.00
N GLU A 208 10.91 -10.17 -16.13
CA GLU A 208 11.72 -9.72 -17.27
C GLU A 208 11.31 -10.31 -18.64
N THR A 209 10.36 -11.24 -18.67
CA THR A 209 9.89 -11.87 -19.91
C THR A 209 8.62 -11.22 -20.44
N MET A 210 7.95 -10.36 -19.68
CA MET A 210 6.71 -9.73 -20.14
C MET A 210 6.71 -8.26 -19.80
N TYR A 211 6.32 -7.45 -20.77
CA TYR A 211 6.17 -6.01 -20.58
C TYR A 211 4.93 -5.50 -21.30
N ALA A 212 4.38 -4.41 -20.78
CA ALA A 212 3.24 -3.71 -21.33
C ALA A 212 3.70 -2.45 -22.06
N VAL A 213 3.16 -2.22 -23.26
CA VAL A 213 3.39 -1.02 -24.06
C VAL A 213 2.04 -0.32 -24.28
N ALA A 214 1.93 0.93 -23.85
CA ALA A 214 0.78 1.77 -24.14
C ALA A 214 0.95 2.40 -25.52
N GLN A 215 0.30 1.80 -26.53
CA GLN A 215 0.25 2.34 -27.89
C GLN A 215 -0.80 3.46 -28.00
N LYS A 216 -1.10 3.89 -29.22
CA LYS A 216 -2.00 5.02 -29.47
C LYS A 216 -3.44 4.73 -29.03
N ARG A 217 -3.96 3.52 -29.30
CA ARG A 217 -5.36 3.18 -28.99
C ARG A 217 -5.50 2.24 -27.80
N TRP A 218 -4.67 1.21 -27.74
CA TRP A 218 -4.77 0.13 -26.76
C TRP A 218 -3.41 -0.17 -26.13
N THR A 219 -3.44 -0.84 -24.98
CA THR A 219 -2.23 -1.40 -24.37
C THR A 219 -2.02 -2.82 -24.85
N TYR A 220 -0.78 -3.12 -25.20
CA TYR A 220 -0.35 -4.45 -25.64
C TYR A 220 0.62 -5.03 -24.64
N ILE A 221 0.56 -6.34 -24.44
CA ILE A 221 1.54 -7.10 -23.66
C ILE A 221 2.40 -7.89 -24.63
N TYR A 222 3.71 -7.78 -24.49
CA TYR A 222 4.70 -8.46 -25.30
C TYR A 222 5.45 -9.50 -24.48
N ASP A 223 5.89 -10.56 -25.15
CA ASP A 223 6.85 -11.52 -24.63
C ASP A 223 8.29 -10.98 -24.74
N LYS A 224 9.24 -11.69 -24.12
CA LYS A 224 10.67 -11.41 -24.13
C LYS A 224 11.21 -11.25 -25.56
N MET A 225 10.70 -12.05 -26.48
CA MET A 225 11.11 -12.06 -27.89
C MET A 225 10.41 -10.98 -28.73
N GLY A 226 9.52 -10.18 -28.15
CA GLY A 226 8.77 -9.16 -28.89
C GLY A 226 7.51 -9.65 -29.58
N VAL A 227 7.06 -10.88 -29.28
CA VAL A 227 5.78 -11.40 -29.78
C VAL A 227 4.64 -10.79 -28.96
N GLU A 228 3.61 -10.30 -29.65
CA GLU A 228 2.39 -9.80 -29.02
C GLU A 228 1.62 -10.95 -28.37
N LEU A 229 1.46 -10.91 -27.05
CA LEU A 229 0.67 -11.88 -26.29
C LEU A 229 -0.79 -11.46 -26.25
N HIS A 230 -1.06 -10.22 -25.84
CA HIS A 230 -2.40 -9.72 -25.62
C HIS A 230 -2.58 -8.27 -26.05
N CYS A 231 -3.75 -7.99 -26.61
CA CYS A 231 -4.25 -6.63 -26.84
C CYS A 231 -5.38 -6.34 -25.84
N LEU A 232 -5.12 -5.44 -24.89
CA LEU A 232 -6.07 -5.08 -23.84
C LEU A 232 -7.05 -4.00 -24.33
N LYS A 233 -8.17 -4.44 -24.93
CA LYS A 233 -9.22 -3.52 -25.45
C LYS A 233 -9.91 -2.69 -24.36
N MET A 234 -9.95 -3.20 -23.12
CA MET A 234 -10.50 -2.48 -21.96
C MET A 234 -9.69 -1.22 -21.60
N LEU A 235 -8.44 -1.19 -22.04
CA LEU A 235 -7.44 -0.20 -21.72
C LEU A 235 -7.29 0.76 -22.91
N HIS A 236 -8.20 1.73 -23.00
CA HIS A 236 -8.26 2.68 -24.11
C HIS A 236 -7.53 4.00 -23.82
N ASP A 237 -6.73 4.43 -24.79
CA ASP A 237 -6.11 5.75 -24.83
C ASP A 237 -5.26 6.08 -23.58
N ILE A 238 -4.40 5.15 -23.17
CA ILE A 238 -3.60 5.27 -21.94
C ILE A 238 -2.42 6.21 -22.11
N LYS A 239 -2.12 6.97 -21.07
CA LYS A 239 -1.03 7.95 -21.00
C LYS A 239 0.09 7.49 -20.07
N ARG A 240 -0.27 6.90 -18.93
CA ARG A 240 0.66 6.37 -17.93
C ARG A 240 0.24 5.00 -17.43
N MET A 241 1.22 4.15 -17.15
CA MET A 241 1.05 2.82 -16.56
C MET A 241 1.95 2.66 -15.35
N GLU A 242 1.48 1.92 -14.34
CA GLU A 242 2.27 1.53 -13.18
C GLU A 242 1.88 0.10 -12.82
N PHE A 243 2.86 -0.76 -12.57
CA PHE A 243 2.63 -2.15 -12.19
C PHE A 243 2.81 -2.33 -10.68
N LEU A 244 1.81 -2.91 -10.01
CA LEU A 244 1.86 -3.25 -8.58
C LEU A 244 2.36 -4.69 -8.41
N PRO A 245 3.64 -4.91 -8.05
CA PRO A 245 4.26 -6.24 -8.11
C PRO A 245 3.69 -7.25 -7.12
N ARG A 246 3.30 -6.82 -5.91
CA ARG A 246 2.75 -7.72 -4.88
C ARG A 246 1.29 -8.14 -5.12
N HIS A 247 0.56 -7.35 -5.91
CA HIS A 247 -0.87 -7.56 -6.18
C HIS A 247 -1.13 -8.09 -7.59
N PHE A 248 -0.13 -8.08 -8.47
CA PHE A 248 -0.25 -8.41 -9.90
C PHE A 248 -1.28 -7.53 -10.64
N LEU A 249 -1.35 -6.25 -10.27
CA LEU A 249 -2.25 -5.29 -10.89
C LEU A 249 -1.49 -4.34 -11.80
N LEU A 250 -1.93 -4.22 -13.05
CA LEU A 250 -1.57 -3.12 -13.92
C LEU A 250 -2.56 -1.99 -13.70
N VAL A 251 -2.03 -0.84 -13.30
CA VAL A 251 -2.80 0.39 -13.20
C VAL A 251 -2.53 1.22 -14.44
N ALA A 252 -3.61 1.69 -15.06
CA ALA A 252 -3.52 2.48 -16.27
C ALA A 252 -4.33 3.78 -16.14
N GLY A 253 -3.66 4.90 -16.40
CA GLY A 253 -4.27 6.23 -16.49
C GLY A 253 -4.62 6.57 -17.94
N SER A 254 -5.91 6.73 -18.22
CA SER A 254 -6.39 7.14 -19.54
C SER A 254 -6.39 8.65 -19.72
N ASN A 255 -6.24 9.09 -20.97
CA ASN A 255 -6.49 10.47 -21.38
C ASN A 255 -7.94 10.91 -21.12
N THR A 256 -8.89 9.97 -21.12
CA THR A 256 -10.31 10.19 -20.84
C THR A 256 -10.66 10.33 -19.35
N SER A 257 -9.65 10.57 -18.50
CA SER A 257 -9.76 10.73 -17.04
C SER A 257 -10.14 9.47 -16.25
N PHE A 258 -10.07 8.29 -16.89
CA PHE A 258 -10.30 7.01 -16.23
C PHE A 258 -9.00 6.43 -15.66
N LEU A 259 -9.07 5.91 -14.44
CA LEU A 259 -8.03 5.11 -13.81
C LEU A 259 -8.52 3.67 -13.73
N SER A 260 -7.86 2.75 -14.42
CA SER A 260 -8.28 1.35 -14.52
C SER A 260 -7.28 0.42 -13.85
N TYR A 261 -7.76 -0.50 -13.03
CA TYR A 261 -7.00 -1.55 -12.37
C TYR A 261 -7.28 -2.88 -13.06
N VAL A 262 -6.28 -3.48 -13.68
CA VAL A 262 -6.38 -4.76 -14.38
C VAL A 262 -5.51 -5.78 -13.67
N ASP A 263 -6.10 -6.91 -13.32
CA ASP A 263 -5.37 -8.06 -12.81
C ASP A 263 -4.71 -8.82 -13.96
N ILE A 264 -3.38 -8.89 -13.95
CA ILE A 264 -2.60 -9.52 -15.02
C ILE A 264 -2.61 -11.03 -14.88
N SER A 265 -2.63 -11.58 -13.67
CA SER A 265 -2.57 -13.04 -13.50
C SER A 265 -3.87 -13.71 -13.96
N ILE A 266 -5.01 -13.02 -13.78
CA ILE A 266 -6.33 -13.50 -14.18
C ILE A 266 -6.77 -12.93 -15.54
N GLY A 267 -6.24 -11.76 -15.93
CA GLY A 267 -6.62 -11.05 -17.15
C GLY A 267 -7.97 -10.32 -17.04
N LYS A 268 -8.43 -9.99 -15.82
CA LYS A 268 -9.72 -9.33 -15.59
C LYS A 268 -9.55 -7.89 -15.13
N LEU A 269 -10.45 -7.01 -15.60
CA LEU A 269 -10.57 -5.66 -15.05
C LEU A 269 -11.17 -5.77 -13.64
N VAL A 270 -10.43 -5.31 -12.63
CA VAL A 270 -10.88 -5.28 -11.23
C VAL A 270 -11.81 -4.09 -11.04
N GLN A 271 -11.35 -2.90 -11.39
CA GLN A 271 -12.13 -1.68 -11.20
C GLN A 271 -11.69 -0.57 -12.15
N SER A 272 -12.64 0.31 -12.50
CA SER A 272 -12.35 1.55 -13.24
C SER A 272 -12.99 2.76 -12.56
N PHE A 273 -12.17 3.79 -12.30
CA PHE A 273 -12.58 5.02 -11.64
C PHE A 273 -12.58 6.19 -12.61
N ALA A 274 -13.58 7.05 -12.51
CA ALA A 274 -13.58 8.33 -13.20
C ALA A 274 -13.03 9.41 -12.27
N THR A 275 -11.85 9.93 -12.56
CA THR A 275 -11.20 10.97 -11.74
C THR A 275 -11.85 12.34 -11.91
N ARG A 276 -12.51 12.59 -13.06
CA ARG A 276 -13.26 13.82 -13.39
C ARG A 276 -12.43 15.11 -13.32
N GLN A 277 -11.12 15.03 -13.47
CA GLN A 277 -10.19 16.17 -13.38
C GLN A 277 -9.28 16.31 -14.61
N GLY A 278 -9.70 15.75 -15.75
CA GLY A 278 -8.98 15.79 -17.02
C GLY A 278 -8.01 14.61 -17.25
N PRO A 279 -7.10 14.72 -18.23
CA PRO A 279 -6.14 13.67 -18.59
C PRO A 279 -5.21 13.29 -17.43
N LEU A 280 -4.86 12.01 -17.35
CA LEU A 280 -3.93 11.46 -16.35
C LEU A 280 -2.53 11.29 -16.93
N ASP A 281 -1.80 12.39 -17.04
CA ASP A 281 -0.41 12.38 -17.55
C ASP A 281 0.63 12.05 -16.48
N VAL A 282 0.26 12.16 -15.19
CA VAL A 282 1.14 11.95 -14.04
C VAL A 282 0.50 10.95 -13.09
N MET A 283 1.21 9.84 -12.87
CA MET A 283 0.79 8.76 -12.01
C MET A 283 2.03 8.12 -11.40
N THR A 284 1.96 7.74 -10.13
CA THR A 284 3.00 6.95 -9.47
C THR A 284 2.37 6.05 -8.42
N GLN A 285 2.98 4.90 -8.17
CA GLN A 285 2.59 4.03 -7.06
C GLN A 285 3.36 4.41 -5.79
N ASN A 286 2.75 4.19 -4.63
CA ASN A 286 3.50 4.11 -3.39
C ASN A 286 3.97 2.66 -3.18
N PRO A 287 5.28 2.37 -3.19
CA PRO A 287 5.80 1.01 -3.02
C PRO A 287 5.38 0.36 -1.69
N SER A 288 5.11 1.16 -0.64
CA SER A 288 4.81 0.65 0.70
C SER A 288 3.40 0.08 0.84
N ASN A 289 2.38 0.81 0.37
CA ASN A 289 0.96 0.50 0.55
C ASN A 289 0.19 0.24 -0.76
N ALA A 290 0.87 0.32 -1.91
CA ALA A 290 0.33 0.08 -3.25
C ALA A 290 -0.79 1.03 -3.70
N ILE A 291 -0.95 2.17 -3.02
CA ILE A 291 -1.89 3.22 -3.40
C ILE A 291 -1.32 4.01 -4.57
N ILE A 292 -2.20 4.42 -5.48
CA ILE A 292 -1.82 5.16 -6.67
C ILE A 292 -2.04 6.64 -6.45
N HIS A 293 -0.99 7.42 -6.65
CA HIS A 293 -1.01 8.87 -6.57
C HIS A 293 -1.15 9.41 -7.99
N THR A 294 -2.18 10.21 -8.22
CA THR A 294 -2.46 10.83 -9.52
C THR A 294 -2.32 12.33 -9.42
N GLY A 295 -1.64 12.93 -10.39
CA GLY A 295 -1.46 14.38 -10.51
C GLY A 295 -2.41 14.96 -11.54
N HIS A 296 -3.09 16.05 -11.17
CA HIS A 296 -4.05 16.71 -12.07
C HIS A 296 -3.58 18.09 -12.53
N GLY A 297 -4.17 18.56 -13.62
CA GLY A 297 -3.94 19.90 -14.18
C GLY A 297 -4.26 21.05 -13.23
N ASN A 298 -5.13 20.81 -12.24
CA ASN A 298 -5.55 21.80 -11.24
C ASN A 298 -4.55 21.95 -10.07
N GLY A 299 -3.42 21.22 -10.09
CA GLY A 299 -2.44 21.24 -9.01
C GLY A 299 -2.79 20.35 -7.82
N THR A 300 -3.90 19.61 -7.91
CA THR A 300 -4.31 18.63 -6.90
C THR A 300 -3.69 17.26 -7.17
N VAL A 301 -3.25 16.60 -6.10
CA VAL A 301 -2.87 15.20 -6.09
C VAL A 301 -3.98 14.38 -5.44
N GLN A 302 -4.38 13.28 -6.07
CA GLN A 302 -5.41 12.38 -5.55
C GLN A 302 -4.84 10.98 -5.33
N LEU A 303 -5.18 10.39 -4.19
CA LEU A 303 -4.77 9.04 -3.81
C LEU A 303 -5.91 8.04 -4.05
N TRP A 304 -5.61 6.94 -4.73
CA TRP A 304 -6.59 5.95 -5.18
C TRP A 304 -6.28 4.55 -4.66
N SER A 305 -7.31 3.91 -4.10
CA SER A 305 -7.34 2.47 -3.81
C SER A 305 -8.44 1.83 -4.67
N PRO A 306 -8.29 0.58 -5.13
CA PRO A 306 -9.33 -0.15 -5.86
C PRO A 306 -10.62 -0.35 -5.06
N ASN A 307 -10.58 -0.17 -3.74
CA ASN A 307 -11.70 -0.43 -2.84
C ASN A 307 -12.75 0.68 -2.80
N VAL A 308 -12.32 1.92 -3.05
CA VAL A 308 -13.16 3.11 -2.87
C VAL A 308 -13.28 3.84 -4.19
N ARG A 309 -14.53 4.10 -4.62
CA ARG A 309 -14.81 4.79 -5.90
C ARG A 309 -14.41 6.26 -5.90
N GLU A 310 -14.35 6.87 -4.72
CA GLU A 310 -13.86 8.22 -4.53
C GLU A 310 -12.39 8.18 -4.10
N PRO A 311 -11.60 9.22 -4.42
CA PRO A 311 -10.21 9.25 -3.98
C PRO A 311 -10.15 9.32 -2.45
N LEU A 312 -9.26 8.52 -1.87
CA LEU A 312 -9.03 8.42 -0.43
C LEU A 312 -8.61 9.77 0.16
N VAL A 313 -7.72 10.47 -0.55
CA VAL A 313 -7.20 11.77 -0.15
C VAL A 313 -7.15 12.68 -1.37
N LYS A 314 -7.55 13.94 -1.20
CA LYS A 314 -7.37 15.02 -2.17
C LYS A 314 -6.47 16.08 -1.54
N MET A 315 -5.27 16.25 -2.07
CA MET A 315 -4.27 17.17 -1.56
C MET A 315 -4.01 18.27 -2.58
N LEU A 316 -4.11 19.54 -2.18
CA LEU A 316 -3.71 20.67 -3.04
C LEU A 316 -2.19 20.85 -2.94
N ALA A 317 -1.46 20.27 -3.89
CA ALA A 317 0.00 20.26 -3.86
C ALA A 317 0.58 21.53 -4.49
N HIS A 318 0.08 21.94 -5.65
CA HIS A 318 0.59 23.09 -6.41
C HIS A 318 -0.56 24.05 -6.76
N LYS A 319 -0.22 25.31 -7.03
CA LYS A 319 -1.18 26.30 -7.56
C LYS A 319 -1.48 26.08 -9.05
N SER A 320 -0.62 25.33 -9.72
CA SER A 320 -0.66 25.02 -11.15
C SER A 320 -0.61 23.51 -11.36
N SER A 321 -0.74 23.06 -12.61
CA SER A 321 -0.61 21.65 -13.01
C SER A 321 0.59 20.94 -12.38
N VAL A 322 0.33 19.76 -11.83
CA VAL A 322 1.36 18.83 -11.33
C VAL A 322 2.00 18.15 -12.53
N ARG A 323 3.33 18.15 -12.58
CA ARG A 323 4.12 17.61 -13.71
C ARG A 323 4.88 16.32 -13.36
N GLY A 324 5.21 16.13 -12.09
CA GLY A 324 5.87 14.93 -11.60
C GLY A 324 5.44 14.62 -10.18
N ILE A 325 5.29 13.33 -9.88
CA ILE A 325 5.09 12.81 -8.53
C ILE A 325 6.01 11.61 -8.40
N ALA A 326 6.76 11.57 -7.30
CA ALA A 326 7.46 10.37 -6.87
C ALA A 326 7.11 10.11 -5.41
N VAL A 327 7.08 8.85 -5.01
CA VAL A 327 6.82 8.43 -3.62
C VAL A 327 7.83 7.36 -3.24
N GLU A 328 8.45 7.52 -2.07
CA GLU A 328 9.27 6.48 -1.46
C GLU A 328 8.99 6.44 0.04
N GLY A 329 8.58 5.27 0.54
CA GLY A 329 8.21 5.07 1.93
C GLY A 329 7.17 6.06 2.45
N ASN A 330 7.57 6.91 3.39
CA ASN A 330 6.70 7.91 4.03
C ASN A 330 6.77 9.29 3.37
N TYR A 331 7.59 9.48 2.33
CA TYR A 331 7.81 10.79 1.71
C TYR A 331 7.27 10.80 0.28
N MET A 332 6.72 11.93 -0.12
CA MET A 332 6.28 12.18 -1.49
C MET A 332 6.86 13.50 -1.98
N ALA A 333 7.37 13.49 -3.21
CA ALA A 333 7.92 14.65 -3.89
C ALA A 333 6.96 14.99 -5.03
N THR A 334 6.53 16.24 -5.07
CA THR A 334 5.67 16.74 -6.13
C THR A 334 6.32 17.93 -6.79
N THR A 335 6.24 17.98 -8.11
CA THR A 335 6.65 19.15 -8.87
C THR A 335 5.51 19.64 -9.74
N GLY A 336 5.49 20.96 -9.95
CA GLY A 336 4.47 21.61 -10.75
C GLY A 336 5.04 22.65 -11.68
N LEU A 337 4.18 23.14 -12.57
CA LEU A 337 4.48 24.26 -13.47
C LEU A 337 4.88 25.55 -12.73
N ASP A 338 4.61 25.64 -11.41
CA ASP A 338 4.99 26.74 -10.54
C ASP A 338 6.49 26.79 -10.20
N ARG A 339 7.29 25.90 -10.82
CA ARG A 339 8.76 25.79 -10.65
C ARG A 339 9.16 25.46 -9.22
N ARG A 340 8.31 24.76 -8.49
CA ARG A 340 8.57 24.35 -7.11
C ARG A 340 8.60 22.84 -7.03
N LEU A 341 9.61 22.32 -6.35
CA LEU A 341 9.63 20.97 -5.81
C LEU A 341 9.13 21.05 -4.37
N ARG A 342 8.06 20.33 -4.05
CA ARG A 342 7.54 20.24 -2.69
C ARG A 342 7.71 18.82 -2.17
N ILE A 343 8.17 18.71 -0.95
CA ILE A 343 8.28 17.44 -0.24
C ILE A 343 7.17 17.37 0.80
N TRP A 344 6.51 16.23 0.87
CA TRP A 344 5.36 15.95 1.70
C TRP A 344 5.63 14.73 2.58
N ASP A 345 5.14 14.80 3.80
CA ASP A 345 4.94 13.62 4.64
C ASP A 345 3.63 12.95 4.24
N VAL A 346 3.69 11.69 3.79
CA VAL A 346 2.52 10.91 3.35
C VAL A 346 1.65 10.48 4.52
N ARG A 347 2.19 10.35 5.74
CA ARG A 347 1.39 9.94 6.92
C ARG A 347 0.47 11.05 7.39
N ASN A 348 1.01 12.27 7.44
CA ASN A 348 0.28 13.44 7.93
C ASN A 348 -0.29 14.32 6.80
N TYR A 349 0.08 14.06 5.54
CA TYR A 349 -0.23 14.88 4.36
C TYR A 349 0.17 16.36 4.54
N LYS A 350 1.30 16.59 5.22
CA LYS A 350 1.83 17.93 5.48
C LYS A 350 3.02 18.21 4.59
N GLN A 351 3.09 19.45 4.12
CA GLN A 351 4.24 19.95 3.38
C GLN A 351 5.42 20.13 4.34
N LEU A 352 6.54 19.50 4.04
CA LEU A 352 7.78 19.60 4.82
C LEU A 352 8.67 20.72 4.27
N PHE A 353 9.10 20.59 3.01
CA PHE A 353 10.09 21.47 2.39
C PHE A 353 9.66 21.93 1.00
N VAL A 354 10.20 23.08 0.57
CA VAL A 354 9.99 23.65 -0.76
C VAL A 354 11.32 24.09 -1.33
N TYR A 355 11.61 23.61 -2.54
CA TYR A 355 12.76 24.01 -3.32
C TYR A 355 12.29 24.71 -4.59
N VAL A 356 12.95 25.80 -4.96
CA VAL A 356 12.66 26.55 -6.18
C VAL A 356 13.59 26.05 -7.27
N LEU A 357 12.99 25.55 -8.35
CA LEU A 357 13.71 25.10 -9.54
C LEU A 357 13.80 26.26 -10.54
N PRO A 358 14.85 26.29 -11.40
CA PRO A 358 14.98 27.37 -12.39
C PRO A 358 13.91 27.27 -13.49
N PHE A 359 13.39 26.06 -13.77
CA PHE A 359 12.36 25.82 -14.79
C PHE A 359 11.19 24.94 -14.28
N GLY A 360 10.05 24.97 -14.98
CA GLY A 360 8.75 24.45 -14.48
C GLY A 360 8.26 23.13 -15.07
N LEU A 361 9.07 22.45 -15.88
CA LEU A 361 8.71 21.16 -16.48
C LEU A 361 9.67 20.10 -15.95
N SER A 362 9.25 19.44 -14.88
CA SER A 362 10.06 18.43 -14.21
C SER A 362 9.27 17.16 -13.94
N GLU A 363 9.72 16.04 -14.53
CA GLU A 363 9.46 14.72 -13.95
C GLU A 363 10.38 14.51 -12.76
N VAL A 364 9.97 13.61 -11.85
CA VAL A 364 10.66 13.39 -10.58
C VAL A 364 10.75 11.91 -10.33
N ALA A 365 11.87 11.46 -9.81
CA ALA A 365 12.06 10.10 -9.30
C ALA A 365 12.66 10.15 -7.90
N PHE A 366 12.26 9.20 -7.05
CA PHE A 366 12.95 8.89 -5.81
C PHE A 366 13.83 7.66 -6.01
N SER A 367 14.98 7.65 -5.35
CA SER A 367 15.75 6.43 -5.15
C SER A 367 15.40 5.77 -3.81
N GLN A 368 15.82 4.51 -3.63
CA GLN A 368 15.60 3.73 -2.41
C GLN A 368 16.21 4.39 -1.16
N ARG A 369 17.27 5.19 -1.32
CA ARG A 369 17.91 5.99 -0.26
C ARG A 369 17.38 7.42 -0.16
N TYR A 370 16.19 7.69 -0.70
CA TYR A 370 15.52 9.00 -0.65
C TYR A 370 16.28 10.14 -1.34
N THR A 371 17.18 9.83 -2.28
CA THR A 371 17.71 10.83 -3.21
C THR A 371 16.65 11.17 -4.24
N ILE A 372 16.55 12.44 -4.62
CA ILE A 372 15.50 12.94 -5.54
C ILE A 372 16.16 13.39 -6.82
N ALA A 373 15.76 12.82 -7.96
CA ALA A 373 16.11 13.34 -9.27
C ALA A 373 14.95 14.19 -9.81
N CYS A 374 15.26 15.39 -10.29
CA CYS A 374 14.33 16.32 -10.90
C CYS A 374 14.80 16.68 -12.31
N ALA A 375 13.96 16.43 -13.31
CA ALA A 375 14.24 16.87 -14.68
C ALA A 375 13.98 18.38 -14.78
N VAL A 376 14.85 19.16 -15.37
CA VAL A 376 14.67 20.60 -15.53
C VAL A 376 15.03 20.96 -16.98
N GLY A 377 14.03 20.80 -17.86
CA GLY A 377 14.22 20.97 -19.30
C GLY A 377 15.20 19.95 -19.87
N ASN A 378 16.42 20.39 -20.19
CA ASN A 378 17.49 19.54 -20.70
C ASN A 378 18.46 19.07 -19.62
N SER A 379 18.37 19.64 -18.41
CA SER A 379 19.24 19.29 -17.30
C SER A 379 18.53 18.37 -16.31
N VAL A 380 19.27 17.57 -15.56
CA VAL A 380 18.78 16.80 -14.42
C VAL A 380 19.47 17.34 -13.17
N GLN A 381 18.67 17.74 -12.18
CA GLN A 381 19.13 18.17 -10.87
C GLN A 381 18.83 17.09 -9.85
N ILE A 382 19.84 16.68 -9.10
CA ILE A 382 19.72 15.64 -8.08
C ILE A 382 19.85 16.31 -6.72
N PHE A 383 18.99 15.96 -5.78
CA PHE A 383 19.04 16.44 -4.40
C PHE A 383 19.22 15.23 -3.47
N ALA A 384 20.31 15.22 -2.72
CA ALA A 384 20.53 14.27 -1.63
C ALA A 384 19.84 14.80 -0.35
N ASP A 385 19.23 13.92 0.45
CA ASP A 385 18.66 14.25 1.78
C ASP A 385 17.68 15.43 1.83
N ALA A 386 16.99 15.68 0.73
CA ALA A 386 16.00 16.75 0.65
C ALA A 386 14.83 16.53 1.62
N HIS A 387 14.55 15.28 1.98
CA HIS A 387 13.53 14.88 2.96
C HIS A 387 13.86 15.28 4.40
N LEU A 388 15.14 15.52 4.72
CA LEU A 388 15.58 16.02 6.03
C LEU A 388 15.63 17.56 6.09
N GLY A 389 15.55 18.23 4.94
CA GLY A 389 15.70 19.69 4.85
C GLY A 389 17.15 20.18 4.92
N SER A 390 18.12 19.27 4.86
CA SER A 390 19.55 19.60 4.86
C SER A 390 19.99 20.20 3.51
N ALA A 391 19.37 19.76 2.42
CA ALA A 391 19.74 20.18 1.08
C ALA A 391 19.42 21.67 0.84
N ARG A 392 20.44 22.51 0.67
CA ARG A 392 20.27 23.88 0.15
C ARG A 392 20.63 23.98 -1.32
N GLU A 393 21.54 23.11 -1.75
CA GLU A 393 22.12 23.06 -3.09
C GLU A 393 21.86 21.69 -3.71
N PRO A 394 21.83 21.59 -5.06
CA PRO A 394 21.76 20.28 -5.71
C PRO A 394 23.04 19.50 -5.42
N TYR A 395 22.89 18.19 -5.25
CA TYR A 395 23.99 17.24 -5.09
C TYR A 395 24.78 17.06 -6.39
N LEU A 396 24.07 16.89 -7.51
CA LEU A 396 24.66 16.77 -8.85
C LEU A 396 23.76 17.47 -9.88
N VAL A 397 24.38 18.05 -10.90
CA VAL A 397 23.68 18.62 -12.05
C VAL A 397 24.30 18.05 -13.33
N HIS A 398 23.45 17.48 -14.19
CA HIS A 398 23.88 16.93 -15.46
C HIS A 398 23.07 17.50 -16.62
N ASN A 399 23.72 17.80 -17.74
CA ASN A 399 23.05 18.31 -18.93
C ASN A 399 22.94 17.21 -19.99
N CYS A 400 21.71 16.85 -20.34
CA CYS A 400 21.40 15.82 -21.34
C CYS A 400 21.27 16.42 -22.75
N ARG A 401 21.36 15.55 -23.76
CA ARG A 401 21.16 15.88 -25.18
C ARG A 401 19.67 15.94 -25.52
N GLY A 402 19.02 17.03 -25.10
CA GLY A 402 17.62 17.33 -25.38
C GLY A 402 16.73 17.30 -24.14
N ILE A 403 15.43 17.51 -24.35
CA ILE A 403 14.46 17.59 -23.25
C ILE A 403 14.31 16.20 -22.63
N VAL A 404 14.43 16.14 -21.31
CA VAL A 404 14.21 14.92 -20.53
C VAL A 404 12.72 14.60 -20.55
N SER A 405 12.39 13.42 -21.06
CA SER A 405 11.04 12.87 -20.95
C SER A 405 10.85 12.21 -19.60
N ASP A 406 11.73 11.29 -19.18
CA ASP A 406 11.47 10.38 -18.07
C ASP A 406 12.71 10.15 -17.18
N LEU A 407 12.48 9.81 -15.92
CA LEU A 407 13.52 9.55 -14.93
C LEU A 407 13.16 8.32 -14.11
N ARG A 408 14.09 7.37 -14.02
CA ARG A 408 13.97 6.20 -13.13
C ARG A 408 15.33 5.85 -12.55
N PHE A 409 15.40 5.69 -11.24
CA PHE A 409 16.58 5.12 -10.61
C PHE A 409 16.64 3.62 -10.85
N CYS A 410 17.84 3.09 -11.06
CA CYS A 410 18.04 1.65 -11.06
C CYS A 410 17.90 1.13 -9.62
N PRO A 411 17.07 0.11 -9.38
CA PRO A 411 17.06 -0.58 -8.09
C PRO A 411 18.43 -1.16 -7.75
N PHE A 412 18.84 -1.05 -6.48
CA PHE A 412 20.07 -1.62 -5.88
C PHE A 412 21.41 -1.10 -6.41
N GLU A 413 21.42 -0.27 -7.46
CA GLU A 413 22.65 0.28 -8.02
C GLU A 413 22.66 1.81 -7.97
N ASP A 414 23.86 2.40 -7.92
CA ASP A 414 24.08 3.85 -7.90
C ASP A 414 23.95 4.49 -9.29
N VAL A 415 22.84 4.20 -9.96
CA VAL A 415 22.56 4.60 -11.35
C VAL A 415 21.20 5.27 -11.48
N LEU A 416 21.18 6.37 -12.22
CA LEU A 416 19.96 7.05 -12.68
C LEU A 416 19.81 6.91 -14.19
N GLY A 417 18.75 6.23 -14.62
CA GLY A 417 18.35 6.22 -16.02
C GLY A 417 17.60 7.50 -16.38
N VAL A 418 17.97 8.10 -17.51
CA VAL A 418 17.33 9.30 -18.03
C VAL A 418 16.90 9.06 -19.47
N GLY A 419 15.60 9.11 -19.73
CA GLY A 419 15.04 9.12 -21.07
C GLY A 419 14.93 10.54 -21.58
N HIS A 420 15.53 10.85 -22.72
CA HIS A 420 15.47 12.19 -23.33
C HIS A 420 15.10 12.10 -24.82
N GLN A 421 14.94 13.26 -25.47
CA GLN A 421 14.59 13.31 -26.88
C GLN A 421 15.64 12.65 -27.79
N GLY A 422 16.91 12.78 -27.45
CA GLY A 422 18.03 12.20 -28.20
C GLY A 422 18.28 10.71 -27.93
N GLY A 423 17.55 10.07 -27.02
CA GLY A 423 17.77 8.67 -26.66
C GLY A 423 17.73 8.43 -25.15
N PHE A 424 18.71 7.68 -24.65
CA PHE A 424 18.81 7.27 -23.24
C PHE A 424 20.22 7.52 -22.70
N THR A 425 20.33 8.10 -21.51
CA THR A 425 21.61 8.26 -20.79
C THR A 425 21.52 7.59 -19.43
N SER A 426 22.48 6.73 -19.11
CA SER A 426 22.66 6.11 -17.79
C SER A 426 23.69 6.93 -16.99
N LEU A 427 23.27 7.59 -15.91
CA LEU A 427 24.12 8.47 -15.10
C LEU A 427 24.56 7.78 -13.81
N LEU A 428 25.82 7.99 -13.40
CA LEU A 428 26.29 7.54 -12.09
C LEU A 428 25.94 8.58 -11.04
N VAL A 429 25.28 8.11 -9.98
CA VAL A 429 24.83 8.94 -8.86
C VAL A 429 25.21 8.22 -7.56
N PRO A 430 26.41 8.50 -7.01
CA PRO A 430 26.86 7.84 -5.80
C PRO A 430 25.86 8.06 -4.65
N GLY A 431 25.47 6.99 -3.98
CA GLY A 431 24.57 7.02 -2.82
C GLY A 431 23.08 6.97 -3.12
N CYS A 432 22.65 6.68 -4.34
CA CYS A 432 21.22 6.54 -4.65
C CYS A 432 20.67 5.12 -4.44
N GLY A 433 21.46 4.06 -4.65
CA GLY A 433 21.02 2.67 -4.56
C GLY A 433 21.06 2.10 -3.14
N GLU A 434 20.19 1.14 -2.83
CA GLU A 434 20.33 0.30 -1.63
C GLU A 434 21.41 -0.76 -1.88
N ALA A 435 22.56 -0.63 -1.21
CA ALA A 435 23.71 -1.52 -1.41
C ALA A 435 23.43 -2.98 -1.01
N ASN A 436 22.66 -3.18 0.06
CA ASN A 436 22.35 -4.52 0.59
C ASN A 436 20.93 -4.93 0.17
N PHE A 437 20.81 -5.67 -0.93
CA PHE A 437 19.53 -6.18 -1.39
C PHE A 437 19.11 -7.45 -0.66
N ASN A 438 17.80 -7.65 -0.50
CA ASN A 438 17.27 -8.90 0.02
C ASN A 438 17.07 -9.91 -1.12
N ALA A 439 17.99 -10.87 -1.23
CA ALA A 439 17.98 -11.89 -2.29
C ALA A 439 16.70 -12.74 -2.37
N LEU A 440 15.95 -12.88 -1.27
CA LEU A 440 14.66 -13.61 -1.28
C LEU A 440 13.53 -12.80 -1.91
N LEU A 441 13.64 -11.47 -1.88
CA LEU A 441 12.63 -10.55 -2.39
C LEU A 441 12.95 -10.16 -3.84
N ALA A 442 14.16 -9.64 -4.07
CA ALA A 442 14.67 -9.30 -5.39
C ALA A 442 16.17 -9.57 -5.43
N ASN A 443 16.58 -10.44 -6.35
CA ASN A 443 17.98 -10.77 -6.58
C ASN A 443 18.37 -10.28 -7.99
N PRO A 444 19.29 -9.31 -8.11
CA PRO A 444 19.83 -8.86 -9.40
C PRO A 444 20.57 -9.97 -10.19
N TYR A 445 21.09 -10.98 -9.49
CA TYR A 445 21.88 -12.07 -10.04
C TYR A 445 21.14 -13.41 -10.01
N GLU A 446 19.82 -13.38 -10.18
CA GLU A 446 19.01 -14.60 -10.09
C GLU A 446 19.32 -15.61 -11.22
N SER A 447 19.35 -16.89 -10.85
CA SER A 447 19.41 -17.97 -11.84
C SER A 447 18.04 -18.22 -12.47
N LYS A 448 18.01 -18.91 -13.62
CA LYS A 448 16.74 -19.31 -14.26
C LYS A 448 15.84 -20.18 -13.34
N SER A 449 16.41 -20.98 -12.43
CA SER A 449 15.64 -21.77 -11.46
C SER A 449 15.04 -20.88 -10.38
N GLN A 450 15.88 -20.03 -9.78
CA GLN A 450 15.44 -19.08 -8.75
C GLN A 450 14.36 -18.14 -9.27
N ARG A 451 14.47 -17.68 -10.52
CA ARG A 451 13.45 -16.85 -11.17
C ARG A 451 12.10 -17.55 -11.26
N LYS A 452 12.07 -18.82 -11.69
CA LYS A 452 10.84 -19.63 -11.77
C LYS A 452 10.23 -19.86 -10.39
N GLU A 453 11.06 -20.20 -9.41
CA GLU A 453 10.62 -20.40 -8.02
C GLU A 453 10.06 -19.10 -7.42
N ARG A 454 10.73 -17.97 -7.66
CA ARG A 454 10.26 -16.65 -7.23
C ARG A 454 8.94 -16.28 -7.88
N GLU A 455 8.79 -16.49 -9.19
CA GLU A 455 7.56 -16.21 -9.91
C GLU A 455 6.38 -17.02 -9.35
N VAL A 456 6.57 -18.34 -9.18
CA VAL A 456 5.55 -19.21 -8.57
C VAL A 456 5.23 -18.75 -7.15
N LYS A 457 6.25 -18.42 -6.35
CA LYS A 457 6.06 -17.92 -4.99
C LYS A 457 5.29 -16.60 -4.96
N GLN A 458 5.65 -15.64 -5.80
CA GLN A 458 4.94 -14.35 -5.89
C GLN A 458 3.48 -14.54 -6.29
N LEU A 459 3.18 -15.49 -7.18
CA LEU A 459 1.81 -15.79 -7.56
C LEU A 459 1.01 -16.44 -6.42
N LEU A 460 1.63 -17.32 -5.63
CA LEU A 460 1.01 -17.93 -4.44
C LEU A 460 0.81 -16.91 -3.31
N ASP A 461 1.77 -16.01 -3.11
CA ASP A 461 1.74 -14.94 -2.10
C ASP A 461 0.98 -13.69 -2.58
N LYS A 462 0.29 -13.77 -3.73
CA LYS A 462 -0.43 -12.65 -4.33
C LYS A 462 -1.44 -12.05 -3.35
N ILE A 463 -1.27 -10.76 -3.09
CA ILE A 463 -2.15 -10.01 -2.19
C ILE A 463 -3.38 -9.53 -2.97
N GLN A 464 -4.57 -9.80 -2.44
CA GLN A 464 -5.84 -9.39 -3.07
C GLN A 464 -5.96 -7.86 -3.16
N PRO A 465 -6.62 -7.31 -4.20
CA PRO A 465 -6.83 -5.87 -4.35
C PRO A 465 -7.58 -5.25 -3.16
N GLU A 466 -8.45 -6.03 -2.51
CA GLU A 466 -9.24 -5.60 -1.34
C GLU A 466 -8.39 -5.19 -0.14
N LEU A 467 -7.13 -5.63 -0.07
CA LEU A 467 -6.23 -5.33 1.05
C LEU A 467 -5.48 -4.01 0.89
N ILE A 468 -5.69 -3.27 -0.21
CA ILE A 468 -5.02 -1.98 -0.46
C ILE A 468 -5.70 -0.86 0.34
N THR A 469 -5.03 -0.40 1.39
CA THR A 469 -5.49 0.60 2.37
C THR A 469 -4.41 1.65 2.64
N LEU A 470 -4.79 2.82 3.19
CA LEU A 470 -3.84 3.90 3.50
C LEU A 470 -2.77 3.44 4.49
N ASP A 471 -3.22 2.85 5.59
CA ASP A 471 -2.37 2.25 6.59
C ASP A 471 -2.43 0.72 6.48
N THR A 472 -1.28 0.11 6.22
CA THR A 472 -1.15 -1.34 6.07
C THR A 472 -1.35 -2.08 7.40
N SER A 473 -1.27 -1.37 8.53
CA SER A 473 -1.51 -1.94 9.86
C SER A 473 -2.99 -2.20 10.17
N GLU A 474 -3.90 -1.61 9.40
CA GLU A 474 -5.36 -1.70 9.63
C GLU A 474 -5.86 -3.15 9.62
N ILE A 475 -5.23 -4.04 8.85
CA ILE A 475 -5.59 -5.47 8.77
C ILE A 475 -5.46 -6.16 10.14
N ALA A 476 -4.52 -5.73 10.97
CA ALA A 476 -4.31 -6.27 12.32
C ALA A 476 -5.22 -5.62 13.38
N GLN A 477 -5.85 -4.49 13.04
CA GLN A 477 -6.70 -3.76 13.97
C GLN A 477 -8.09 -4.38 14.04
N VAL A 478 -8.73 -4.23 15.20
CA VAL A 478 -10.10 -4.70 15.41
C VAL A 478 -11.05 -3.56 15.06
N ASN A 479 -12.12 -3.86 14.34
CA ASN A 479 -13.17 -2.89 14.07
C ASN A 479 -13.93 -2.56 15.36
N THR A 480 -13.54 -1.46 16.01
CA THR A 480 -14.08 -1.01 17.30
C THR A 480 -15.57 -0.70 17.19
N ASN A 481 -16.02 -0.11 16.08
CA ASN A 481 -17.43 0.24 15.87
C ASN A 481 -18.33 -1.01 15.87
N LEU A 482 -17.93 -2.06 15.14
CA LEU A 482 -18.70 -3.31 15.11
C LEU A 482 -18.66 -4.01 16.48
N MET A 483 -17.52 -4.00 17.18
CA MET A 483 -17.44 -4.55 18.52
C MET A 483 -18.30 -3.77 19.53
N GLU A 484 -18.37 -2.45 19.43
CA GLU A 484 -19.25 -1.63 20.25
C GLU A 484 -20.72 -1.95 19.98
N GLN A 485 -21.11 -2.09 18.71
CA GLN A 485 -22.47 -2.50 18.34
C GLN A 485 -22.83 -3.88 18.87
N GLU A 486 -21.93 -4.86 18.77
CA GLU A 486 -22.18 -6.20 19.33
C GLU A 486 -22.24 -6.18 20.86
N ASN A 487 -21.38 -5.40 21.51
CA ASN A 487 -21.45 -5.20 22.96
C ASN A 487 -22.77 -4.54 23.39
N GLU A 488 -23.28 -3.57 22.64
CA GLU A 488 -24.60 -2.95 22.88
C GLU A 488 -25.73 -3.94 22.64
N ARG A 489 -25.63 -4.76 21.59
CA ARG A 489 -26.58 -5.83 21.30
C ARG A 489 -26.63 -6.85 22.43
N LEU A 490 -25.49 -7.35 22.89
CA LEU A 490 -25.40 -8.29 24.01
C LEU A 490 -25.94 -7.69 25.31
N LYS A 491 -25.63 -6.42 25.61
CA LYS A 491 -26.23 -5.70 26.75
C LYS A 491 -27.75 -5.60 26.63
N SER A 492 -28.28 -5.40 25.42
CA SER A 492 -29.72 -5.32 25.17
C SER A 492 -30.44 -6.66 25.30
N VAL A 493 -29.75 -7.78 25.00
CA VAL A 493 -30.28 -9.12 25.20
C VAL A 493 -30.35 -9.47 26.69
N LEU A 494 -29.38 -9.01 27.48
CA LEU A 494 -29.32 -9.29 28.92
C LEU A 494 -30.18 -8.38 29.82
N PHE A 495 -30.68 -7.22 29.38
CA PHE A 495 -31.46 -6.32 30.24
C PHE A 495 -32.66 -5.65 29.55
N MET A 496 -33.86 -5.83 30.13
CA MET A 496 -35.02 -4.93 30.03
C MET A 496 -34.72 -3.56 30.70
N ARG A 497 -33.65 -2.87 30.31
CA ARG A 497 -33.43 -1.47 30.71
C ARG A 497 -33.55 -0.57 29.48
N PRO A 498 -34.32 0.53 29.56
CA PRO A 498 -34.44 1.48 28.47
C PRO A 498 -33.05 2.01 28.09
N ARG A 499 -32.83 2.23 26.78
CA ARG A 499 -31.57 2.74 26.25
C ARG A 499 -31.21 4.07 26.93
N ASP A 500 -30.10 4.11 27.65
CA ASP A 500 -29.52 5.37 28.13
C ASP A 500 -28.99 6.17 26.93
N VAL A 501 -29.72 7.19 26.52
CA VAL A 501 -29.24 8.17 25.54
C VAL A 501 -28.12 8.96 26.21
N LYS A 502 -26.86 8.73 25.80
CA LYS A 502 -25.69 9.48 26.30
C LYS A 502 -25.79 10.96 25.91
N PHE A 503 -26.46 11.76 26.73
CA PHE A 503 -26.54 13.21 26.59
C PHE A 503 -25.47 13.87 27.46
N THR A 504 -24.44 14.46 26.84
CA THR A 504 -23.50 15.32 27.55
C THR A 504 -23.95 16.79 27.39
N PRO A 505 -24.32 17.48 28.48
CA PRO A 505 -24.77 18.87 28.40
C PRO A 505 -23.59 19.77 28.04
N LYS A 506 -23.59 20.35 26.82
CA LYS A 506 -22.68 21.46 26.46
C LYS A 506 -23.29 22.78 26.93
N HIS A 507 -22.51 23.58 27.66
CA HIS A 507 -22.90 24.94 28.04
C HIS A 507 -23.22 25.80 26.81
N LYS A 508 -24.32 26.54 26.86
CA LYS A 508 -24.85 27.34 25.75
C LYS A 508 -23.86 28.46 25.37
N LYS A 509 -23.52 28.57 24.08
CA LYS A 509 -23.16 29.85 23.46
C LYS A 509 -24.46 30.51 22.95
N LYS A 510 -24.68 31.77 23.34
CA LYS A 510 -25.88 32.58 23.02
C LYS A 510 -26.19 32.52 21.51
N GLY A 511 -27.45 32.25 21.14
CA GLY A 511 -27.93 32.28 19.74
C GLY A 511 -27.94 30.97 18.94
N ARG A 512 -27.44 29.84 19.46
CA ARG A 512 -27.57 28.52 18.79
C ARG A 512 -28.68 27.66 19.41
N SER A 513 -29.52 27.04 18.58
CA SER A 513 -30.50 26.04 19.04
C SER A 513 -29.77 24.85 19.69
N GLY A 514 -30.26 24.42 20.85
CA GLY A 514 -29.66 23.31 21.60
C GLY A 514 -29.64 22.02 20.77
N ALA A 515 -28.58 21.22 20.92
CA ALA A 515 -28.41 19.95 20.22
C ALA A 515 -29.65 19.05 20.34
N LEU A 516 -30.25 19.00 21.55
CA LEU A 516 -31.50 18.29 21.83
C LEU A 516 -32.68 18.76 20.96
N LYS A 517 -32.84 20.07 20.75
CA LYS A 517 -33.91 20.60 19.87
C LYS A 517 -33.65 20.31 18.40
N LYS A 518 -32.39 20.24 17.95
CA LYS A 518 -32.05 19.82 16.58
C LYS A 518 -32.34 18.33 16.37
N GLU A 519 -32.07 17.51 17.39
CA GLU A 519 -32.32 16.07 17.36
C GLU A 519 -33.82 15.77 17.43
N GLN A 520 -34.58 16.44 18.30
CA GLN A 520 -36.04 16.38 18.33
C GLN A 520 -36.66 16.80 16.99
N ARG A 521 -36.13 17.84 16.32
CA ARG A 521 -36.57 18.20 14.96
C ARG A 521 -36.24 17.12 13.94
N LYS A 522 -35.04 16.53 13.98
CA LYS A 522 -34.67 15.42 13.08
C LYS A 522 -35.57 14.20 13.31
N GLN A 523 -35.87 13.86 14.57
CA GLN A 523 -36.76 12.76 14.93
C GLN A 523 -38.21 13.04 14.53
N GLY A 524 -38.68 14.27 14.72
CA GLY A 524 -40.00 14.72 14.24
C GLY A 524 -40.13 14.58 12.72
N VAL A 525 -39.16 15.10 11.96
CA VAL A 525 -39.14 14.98 10.49
C VAL A 525 -39.04 13.50 10.05
N GLN A 526 -38.23 12.68 10.72
CA GLN A 526 -38.16 11.25 10.42
C GLN A 526 -39.48 10.52 10.72
N ALA A 527 -40.19 10.89 11.79
CA ALA A 527 -41.49 10.34 12.10
C ALA A 527 -42.54 10.75 11.05
N GLU A 528 -42.58 12.02 10.66
CA GLU A 528 -43.45 12.52 9.59
C GLU A 528 -43.18 11.81 8.26
N MET A 529 -41.91 11.65 7.86
CA MET A 529 -41.53 10.90 6.65
C MET A 529 -41.96 9.43 6.73
N ARG A 530 -41.86 8.78 7.90
CA ARG A 530 -42.34 7.40 8.10
C ARG A 530 -43.86 7.32 8.00
N PHE A 531 -44.59 8.28 8.57
CA PHE A 531 -46.05 8.34 8.45
C PHE A 531 -46.49 8.56 7.00
N ALA A 532 -45.82 9.45 6.27
CA ALA A 532 -46.09 9.68 4.85
C ALA A 532 -45.85 8.43 3.98
N VAL A 533 -44.71 7.74 4.17
CA VAL A 533 -44.41 6.49 3.45
C VAL A 533 -45.40 5.38 3.80
N ASN A 534 -45.86 5.29 5.05
CA ASN A 534 -46.89 4.32 5.45
C ASN A 534 -48.27 4.65 4.87
N GLU A 535 -48.63 5.93 4.73
CA GLU A 535 -49.83 6.39 4.04
C GLU A 535 -49.78 6.04 2.55
N GLU A 536 -48.67 6.35 1.88
CA GLU A 536 -48.46 6.00 0.46
C GLU A 536 -48.49 4.49 0.23
N ARG A 537 -47.83 3.72 1.11
CA ARG A 537 -47.88 2.26 1.07
C ARG A 537 -49.31 1.74 1.26
N LYS A 538 -50.09 2.31 2.18
CA LYS A 538 -51.51 1.94 2.37
C LYS A 538 -52.35 2.27 1.14
N ARG A 539 -52.11 3.42 0.49
CA ARG A 539 -52.79 3.80 -0.76
C ARG A 539 -52.44 2.84 -1.89
N ALA A 540 -51.15 2.55 -2.08
CA ALA A 540 -50.68 1.57 -3.05
C ALA A 540 -51.22 0.16 -2.76
N GLU A 541 -51.22 -0.29 -1.51
CA GLU A 541 -51.81 -1.58 -1.10
C GLU A 541 -53.32 -1.61 -1.35
N SER A 542 -54.04 -0.49 -1.15
CA SER A 542 -55.48 -0.41 -1.44
C SER A 542 -55.82 -0.33 -2.93
N GLU A 543 -54.91 0.21 -3.75
CA GLU A 543 -55.03 0.26 -5.21
C GLU A 543 -54.68 -1.09 -5.85
N LEU A 544 -53.70 -1.83 -5.31
CA LEU A 544 -53.30 -3.16 -5.77
C LEU A 544 -54.23 -4.27 -5.28
N PHE A 545 -54.68 -4.20 -4.04
CA PHE A 545 -55.60 -5.17 -3.44
C PHE A 545 -56.95 -4.49 -3.22
N GLY A 546 -57.80 -4.52 -4.25
CA GLY A 546 -59.16 -4.01 -4.18
C GLY A 546 -59.87 -4.45 -2.90
N SER A 547 -60.59 -3.50 -2.29
CA SER A 547 -61.17 -3.57 -0.95
C SER A 547 -61.90 -4.88 -0.65
N ASN A 548 -61.24 -5.79 0.08
CA ASN A 548 -61.89 -6.90 0.79
C ASN A 548 -61.26 -7.05 2.18
N LYS A 549 -61.46 -6.04 3.03
CA LYS A 549 -61.36 -6.21 4.49
C LYS A 549 -62.69 -5.82 5.13
N PRO A 550 -63.29 -6.68 5.97
CA PRO A 550 -64.52 -6.34 6.67
C PRO A 550 -64.25 -5.18 7.61
N LYS A 551 -65.13 -4.16 7.60
CA LYS A 551 -65.09 -3.05 8.53
C LYS A 551 -65.33 -3.58 9.94
N THR A 552 -64.29 -3.65 10.75
CA THR A 552 -64.43 -3.76 12.20
C THR A 552 -64.67 -2.36 12.75
N ASP A 553 -65.83 -2.13 13.36
CA ASP A 553 -66.19 -0.89 14.04
C ASP A 553 -65.27 -0.67 15.27
N ASP A 554 -64.18 0.08 15.08
CA ASP A 554 -63.38 0.61 16.19
C ASP A 554 -64.10 1.80 16.83
N LYS A 555 -65.09 1.51 17.68
CA LYS A 555 -65.54 2.48 18.68
C LYS A 555 -64.48 2.59 19.78
N PRO A 556 -64.14 3.80 20.26
CA PRO A 556 -63.16 3.97 21.32
C PRO A 556 -63.66 3.29 22.60
N LYS A 557 -62.92 2.28 23.08
CA LYS A 557 -63.25 1.55 24.30
C LYS A 557 -63.17 2.50 25.50
N SER A 558 -64.32 2.75 26.11
CA SER A 558 -64.43 3.51 27.36
C SER A 558 -63.88 2.68 28.52
N VAL A 559 -63.34 3.35 29.56
CA VAL A 559 -62.78 2.73 30.77
C VAL A 559 -63.77 1.76 31.44
N LEU A 560 -65.07 1.99 31.25
CA LEU A 560 -66.18 1.16 31.75
C LEU A 560 -66.31 -0.22 31.07
N ASP A 561 -65.75 -0.44 29.87
CA ASP A 561 -65.78 -1.75 29.20
C ASP A 561 -64.86 -2.80 29.86
N ARG A 562 -64.07 -2.40 30.87
CA ARG A 562 -63.27 -3.34 31.69
C ARG A 562 -64.09 -4.10 32.74
N PHE A 563 -65.32 -3.66 33.02
CA PHE A 563 -66.19 -4.26 34.04
C PHE A 563 -67.28 -5.16 33.46
N LYS A 564 -67.36 -5.33 32.13
CA LYS A 564 -68.22 -6.36 31.55
C LYS A 564 -67.61 -7.73 31.84
N SER A 565 -68.38 -8.61 32.49
CA SER A 565 -68.00 -10.01 32.65
C SER A 565 -67.77 -10.61 31.27
N LYS A 566 -66.65 -11.31 31.11
CA LYS A 566 -66.48 -12.19 29.96
C LYS A 566 -67.39 -13.38 30.20
N ASP A 567 -68.49 -13.44 29.46
CA ASP A 567 -69.34 -14.63 29.38
C ASP A 567 -68.51 -15.81 28.80
N PRO A 568 -68.82 -17.06 29.20
CA PRO A 568 -67.87 -18.19 29.21
C PRO A 568 -67.31 -18.63 27.86
#